data_AF-A0A1E3QME3-F1
#
_entry.id   AF-A0A1E3QME3-F1
#
_cell.length_a   1.000
_cell.length_b   1.000
_cell.length_c   1.000
_cell.angle_alpha   90.00
_cell.angle_beta   90.00
_cell.angle_gamma   90.00
#
_symmetry.space_group_name_H-M   'P 1'
#
loop_
_entity.id
_entity.type
_entity.pdbx_description
1 polymer ?
#
loop_
_entity_poly.entity_id
_entity_poly.type
_entity_poly.pdbx_seq_one_letter_code
_entity_poly.pdbx_strand_id
1 'polypeptide(L)'
;MQASFPYNHHQHLASEMAKSLRSKSKLRAKSVKRKGEFQAAVDDRQKRIVARCEADLKKQNEETEKKKDEDKDEDNVKDVMAVDETPKSDKPVSTSGWRKTRHTAYKQRNNTKSKKHMKFGKVNY
;
A
#
# COMPACT_ATOMS: atom_id res chain seq x y z
N MET A 1 31.07 57.59 -18.14
CA MET A 1 30.42 56.62 -19.04
C MET A 1 29.93 55.43 -18.23
N GLN A 2 28.62 55.28 -18.06
CA GLN A 2 27.98 54.02 -17.70
C GLN A 2 26.50 54.17 -18.06
N ALA A 3 26.11 53.63 -19.22
CA ALA A 3 24.74 53.61 -19.67
C ALA A 3 24.03 52.43 -19.01
N SER A 4 23.13 52.69 -18.07
CA SER A 4 22.23 51.69 -17.51
C SER A 4 21.09 51.44 -18.50
N PHE A 5 21.18 50.36 -19.27
CA PHE A 5 20.05 49.90 -20.08
C PHE A 5 19.02 49.23 -19.17
N PRO A 6 17.75 49.70 -19.13
CA PRO A 6 16.70 48.97 -18.43
C PRO A 6 16.41 47.68 -19.20
N TYR A 7 16.80 46.54 -18.65
CA TYR A 7 16.42 45.22 -19.16
C TYR A 7 14.93 45.00 -18.87
N ASN A 8 14.07 45.59 -19.69
CA ASN A 8 12.64 45.34 -19.69
C ASN A 8 12.39 43.97 -20.33
N HIS A 9 12.55 42.89 -19.54
CA HIS A 9 12.19 41.53 -19.96
C HIS A 9 10.69 41.27 -19.78
N HIS A 10 9.86 42.18 -20.28
CA HIS A 10 8.43 41.92 -20.51
C HIS A 10 8.15 42.03 -22.00
N GLN A 11 8.86 41.23 -22.78
CA GLN A 11 8.41 40.79 -24.09
C GLN A 11 7.20 39.87 -23.85
N HIS A 12 6.03 40.48 -23.61
CA HIS A 12 4.74 39.84 -23.89
C HIS A 12 4.57 39.80 -25.42
N LEU A 13 5.48 39.08 -26.10
CA LEU A 13 5.23 38.59 -27.44
C LEU A 13 4.02 37.67 -27.32
N ALA A 14 2.98 38.04 -28.06
CA ALA A 14 1.72 37.34 -28.14
C ALA A 14 1.94 35.82 -28.10
N SER A 15 1.44 35.17 -27.05
CA SER A 15 1.32 33.71 -26.96
C SER A 15 0.18 33.23 -27.86
N GLU A 16 0.20 33.63 -29.10
CA GLU A 16 -0.68 33.20 -30.18
C GLU A 16 0.10 32.06 -30.84
N MET A 17 -0.25 30.77 -30.72
CA MET A 17 -1.51 30.20 -31.22
C MET A 17 -2.04 29.04 -30.34
N ALA A 18 -1.32 28.58 -29.32
CA ALA A 18 -1.81 27.56 -28.39
C ALA A 18 -1.12 27.68 -27.01
N LYS A 19 -1.92 27.67 -25.94
CA LYS A 19 -1.37 27.64 -24.57
C LYS A 19 -0.85 26.26 -24.22
N SER A 20 0.40 26.20 -23.73
CA SER A 20 1.01 24.97 -23.20
C SER A 20 0.10 24.27 -22.19
N LEU A 21 0.18 22.94 -22.10
CA LEU A 21 -0.57 22.13 -21.14
C LEU A 21 -0.37 22.60 -19.69
N ARG A 22 0.86 23.02 -19.37
CA ARG A 22 1.30 23.52 -18.05
C ARG A 22 1.14 25.03 -17.89
N SER A 23 0.47 25.72 -18.81
CA SER A 23 0.20 27.15 -18.68
C SER A 23 -0.70 27.44 -17.48
N LYS A 24 -0.32 28.44 -16.66
CA LYS A 24 -1.02 28.78 -15.42
C LYS A 24 -2.50 29.10 -15.67
N SER A 25 -2.84 29.83 -16.73
CA SER A 25 -4.24 30.15 -17.05
C SER A 25 -5.08 28.90 -17.35
N LYS A 26 -4.53 27.91 -18.08
CA LYS A 26 -5.23 26.66 -18.41
C LYS A 26 -5.40 25.78 -17.17
N LEU A 27 -4.39 25.72 -16.30
CA LEU A 27 -4.47 25.00 -15.03
C LEU A 27 -5.47 25.62 -14.06
N ARG A 28 -5.52 26.96 -13.95
CA ARG A 28 -6.50 27.68 -13.12
C ARG A 28 -7.93 27.44 -13.61
N ALA A 29 -8.19 27.55 -14.92
CA ALA A 29 -9.49 27.23 -15.49
C ALA A 29 -9.92 25.78 -15.21
N LYS A 30 -9.01 24.81 -15.36
CA LYS A 30 -9.27 23.41 -14.99
C LYS A 30 -9.58 23.25 -13.50
N SER A 31 -8.90 23.98 -12.62
CA SER A 31 -9.14 23.92 -11.18
C SER A 31 -10.55 24.39 -10.81
N VAL A 32 -11.04 25.48 -11.42
CA VAL A 32 -12.42 25.97 -11.22
C VAL A 32 -13.41 24.93 -11.74
N LYS A 33 -13.21 24.41 -12.95
CA LYS A 33 -14.09 23.37 -13.52
C LYS A 33 -14.18 22.13 -12.63
N ARG A 34 -13.04 21.63 -12.15
CA ARG A 34 -13.02 20.43 -11.28
C ARG A 34 -13.89 20.59 -10.04
N LYS A 35 -13.90 21.77 -9.41
CA LYS A 35 -14.69 22.05 -8.21
C LYS A 35 -16.19 22.20 -8.46
N GLY A 36 -16.60 22.51 -9.70
CA GLY A 36 -18.00 22.57 -10.07
C GLY A 36 -18.55 21.19 -10.39
N GLU A 37 -18.94 20.99 -11.65
CA GLU A 37 -19.70 19.82 -12.12
C GLU A 37 -18.95 18.48 -11.98
N PHE A 38 -17.63 18.48 -12.09
CA PHE A 38 -16.87 17.23 -12.14
C PHE A 38 -16.71 16.56 -10.77
N GLN A 39 -16.61 17.33 -9.68
CA GLN A 39 -16.42 16.75 -8.36
C GLN A 39 -17.68 16.00 -7.90
N ALA A 40 -18.86 16.59 -8.10
CA ALA A 40 -20.13 15.97 -7.73
C ALA A 40 -20.32 14.58 -8.37
N ALA A 41 -20.04 14.46 -9.68
CA ALA A 41 -20.14 13.18 -10.39
C ALA A 41 -19.14 12.13 -9.87
N VAL A 42 -17.95 12.56 -9.46
CA VAL A 42 -16.93 11.66 -8.86
C VAL A 42 -17.38 11.21 -7.48
N ASP A 43 -17.87 12.12 -6.65
CA ASP A 43 -18.33 11.83 -5.29
C ASP A 43 -19.53 10.88 -5.31
N ASP A 44 -20.48 11.06 -6.23
CA ASP A 44 -21.63 10.17 -6.38
C ASP A 44 -21.24 8.77 -6.89
N ARG A 45 -20.18 8.67 -7.71
CA ARG A 45 -19.60 7.37 -8.07
C ARG A 45 -18.97 6.70 -6.86
N GLN A 46 -18.25 7.45 -6.02
CA GLN A 46 -17.64 6.91 -4.80
C GLN A 46 -18.70 6.38 -3.83
N LYS A 47 -19.77 7.14 -3.59
CA LYS A 47 -20.91 6.69 -2.76
C LYS A 47 -21.50 5.37 -3.25
N ARG A 48 -21.70 5.23 -4.57
CA ARG A 48 -22.22 3.98 -5.17
C ARG A 48 -21.28 2.80 -4.97
N ILE A 49 -19.97 3.01 -5.07
CA ILE A 49 -18.99 1.95 -4.87
C ILE A 49 -18.98 1.52 -3.41
N VAL A 50 -18.97 2.46 -2.46
CA VAL A 50 -19.00 2.16 -1.03
C VAL A 50 -20.26 1.37 -0.67
N ALA A 51 -21.44 1.81 -1.13
CA ALA A 51 -22.69 1.10 -0.88
C ALA A 51 -22.69 -0.35 -1.41
N ARG A 52 -22.07 -0.58 -2.58
CA ARG A 52 -21.91 -1.94 -3.12
C ARG A 52 -20.95 -2.78 -2.28
N CYS A 53 -19.80 -2.23 -1.91
CA CYS A 53 -18.82 -2.92 -1.07
C CYS A 53 -19.41 -3.31 0.29
N GLU A 54 -20.19 -2.43 0.92
CA GLU A 54 -20.86 -2.72 2.19
C GLU A 54 -21.92 -3.82 2.02
N ALA A 55 -22.71 -3.78 0.95
CA ALA A 55 -23.71 -4.81 0.66
C ALA A 55 -23.06 -6.17 0.38
N ASP A 56 -21.97 -6.20 -0.39
CA ASP A 56 -21.26 -7.44 -0.71
C ASP A 56 -20.57 -8.03 0.52
N LEU A 57 -20.01 -7.19 1.41
CA LEU A 57 -19.44 -7.64 2.67
C LEU A 57 -20.50 -8.25 3.59
N LYS A 58 -21.69 -7.63 3.69
CA LYS A 58 -22.81 -8.18 4.47
C LYS A 58 -23.23 -9.56 3.93
N LYS A 59 -23.39 -9.70 2.62
CA LYS A 59 -23.73 -10.98 1.99
C LYS A 59 -22.69 -12.06 2.28
N GLN A 60 -21.40 -11.73 2.16
CA GLN A 60 -20.33 -12.67 2.46
C GLN A 60 -20.37 -13.12 3.93
N ASN A 61 -20.60 -12.19 4.86
CA ASN A 61 -20.72 -12.54 6.27
C ASN A 61 -21.93 -13.44 6.52
N GLU A 62 -23.11 -13.10 5.98
CA GLU A 62 -24.34 -13.91 6.09
C GLU A 62 -24.14 -15.31 5.50
N GLU A 63 -23.47 -15.45 4.35
CA GLU A 63 -23.14 -16.75 3.75
C GLU A 63 -22.17 -17.55 4.62
N THR A 64 -21.19 -16.89 5.26
CA THR A 64 -20.27 -17.57 6.19
C THR A 64 -20.93 -17.99 7.49
N GLU A 65 -21.93 -17.23 7.97
CA GLU A 65 -22.70 -17.59 9.16
C GLU A 65 -23.63 -18.77 8.87
N LYS A 66 -24.35 -18.75 7.73
CA LYS A 66 -25.18 -19.89 7.30
C LYS A 66 -24.39 -21.19 7.16
N LYS A 67 -23.20 -21.14 6.57
CA LYS A 67 -22.31 -22.32 6.49
C LYS A 67 -21.87 -22.83 7.86
N LYS A 68 -21.60 -21.93 8.81
CA LYS A 68 -21.25 -22.33 10.19
C LYS A 68 -22.42 -22.93 10.96
N ASP A 69 -23.65 -22.55 10.64
CA ASP A 69 -24.84 -23.12 11.26
C ASP A 69 -25.24 -24.45 10.60
N GLU A 70 -25.08 -24.59 9.27
CA GLU A 70 -25.25 -25.86 8.55
C GLU A 70 -24.20 -26.91 8.98
N ASP A 71 -22.95 -26.52 9.21
CA ASP A 71 -21.89 -27.44 9.70
C ASP A 71 -22.08 -27.83 11.18
N LYS A 72 -22.89 -27.12 11.97
CA LYS A 72 -23.16 -27.47 13.38
C LYS A 72 -24.23 -28.54 13.57
N ASP A 73 -25.07 -28.76 12.57
CA ASP A 73 -26.11 -29.79 12.62
C ASP A 73 -25.61 -31.15 12.09
N GLU A 74 -24.43 -31.22 11.45
CA GLU A 74 -23.80 -32.48 11.01
C GLU A 74 -22.64 -32.97 11.89
N ASP A 75 -22.11 -32.15 12.81
CA ASP A 75 -20.92 -32.48 13.62
C ASP A 75 -21.22 -33.24 14.94
N ASN A 76 -22.18 -34.17 14.90
CA ASN A 76 -22.36 -35.17 15.96
C ASN A 76 -21.99 -36.60 15.51
N VAL A 77 -21.12 -36.72 14.51
CA VAL A 77 -20.54 -38.01 14.11
C VAL A 77 -19.05 -37.87 13.78
N LYS A 78 -18.23 -38.28 14.75
CA LYS A 78 -16.86 -38.81 14.62
C LYS A 78 -15.71 -37.80 14.51
N ASP A 79 -15.26 -37.40 15.69
CA ASP A 79 -13.94 -37.80 16.21
C ASP A 79 -13.27 -38.92 15.39
N VAL A 80 -12.22 -38.60 14.63
CA VAL A 80 -10.89 -39.27 14.56
C VAL A 80 -10.06 -38.53 13.50
N MET A 81 -9.38 -37.45 13.90
CA MET A 81 -8.19 -37.00 13.20
C MET A 81 -7.06 -37.97 13.58
N ALA A 82 -6.72 -38.89 12.68
CA ALA A 82 -5.55 -39.74 12.80
C ALA A 82 -4.28 -38.85 12.75
N VAL A 83 -3.82 -38.43 13.93
CA VAL A 83 -2.53 -37.77 14.12
C VAL A 83 -1.47 -38.86 14.17
N ASP A 84 -0.67 -38.91 13.11
CA ASP A 84 0.58 -39.65 12.99
C ASP A 84 1.43 -39.50 14.27
N GLU A 85 1.67 -40.64 14.94
CA GLU A 85 2.41 -40.76 16.20
C GLU A 85 3.90 -40.48 15.96
N THR A 86 4.26 -39.21 15.85
CA THR A 86 5.63 -38.77 16.07
C THR A 86 5.84 -38.54 17.58
N PRO A 87 6.94 -39.03 18.19
CA PRO A 87 7.12 -38.93 19.63
C PRO A 87 7.18 -37.47 20.06
N LYS A 88 6.10 -37.04 20.73
CA LYS A 88 5.96 -35.73 21.37
C LYS A 88 7.06 -35.58 22.39
N SER A 89 8.07 -34.76 22.11
CA SER A 89 8.98 -34.29 23.15
C SER A 89 8.19 -33.41 24.12
N ASP A 90 8.13 -33.78 25.41
CA ASP A 90 7.36 -33.14 26.50
C ASP A 90 7.81 -31.71 26.89
N LYS A 91 8.45 -30.98 25.98
CA LYS A 91 8.79 -29.58 26.22
C LYS A 91 7.59 -28.72 25.80
N PRO A 92 7.01 -27.91 26.71
CA PRO A 92 5.96 -26.98 26.31
C PRO A 92 6.53 -26.03 25.27
N VAL A 93 5.94 -26.04 24.07
CA VAL A 93 6.30 -25.11 23.01
C VAL A 93 5.90 -23.72 23.50
N SER A 94 6.89 -22.93 23.91
CA SER A 94 6.70 -21.56 24.37
C SER A 94 6.24 -20.69 23.19
N THR A 95 4.92 -20.49 23.10
CA THR A 95 4.29 -19.61 22.09
C THR A 95 4.45 -18.13 22.44
N SER A 96 5.13 -17.78 23.54
CA SER A 96 5.41 -16.40 23.95
C SER A 96 6.50 -15.71 23.11
N GLY A 97 6.99 -16.36 22.06
CA GLY A 97 7.85 -15.72 21.06
C GLY A 97 7.10 -14.59 20.36
N TRP A 98 7.61 -13.36 20.48
CA TRP A 98 7.10 -12.23 19.70
C TRP A 98 7.15 -12.57 18.21
N ARG A 99 6.20 -12.03 17.42
CA ARG A 99 5.99 -12.15 15.95
C ARG A 99 7.21 -11.78 15.04
N LYS A 100 8.45 -11.90 15.51
CA LYS A 100 9.68 -11.45 14.87
C LYS A 100 10.81 -12.49 14.86
N THR A 101 10.58 -13.76 15.18
CA THR A 101 11.66 -14.77 15.31
C THR A 101 12.50 -14.94 14.04
N ARG A 102 11.88 -14.97 12.85
CA ARG A 102 12.62 -15.10 11.58
C ARG A 102 13.36 -13.82 11.17
N HIS A 103 12.78 -12.64 11.39
CA HIS A 103 13.40 -11.37 11.00
C HIS A 103 14.56 -10.98 11.93
N THR A 104 14.46 -11.24 13.24
CA THR A 104 15.56 -11.02 14.18
C THR A 104 16.71 -12.00 13.92
N ALA A 105 16.41 -13.28 13.70
CA ALA A 105 17.41 -14.29 13.35
C ALA A 105 18.14 -13.96 12.02
N TYR A 106 17.40 -13.50 10.99
CA TYR A 106 17.99 -13.07 9.72
C TYR A 106 18.91 -11.86 9.89
N LYS A 107 18.49 -10.82 10.63
CA LYS A 107 19.33 -9.65 10.92
C LYS A 107 20.59 -10.02 11.70
N GLN A 108 20.47 -10.83 12.75
CA GLN A 108 21.63 -11.29 13.52
C GLN A 108 22.61 -12.12 12.67
N ARG A 109 22.09 -12.99 11.80
CA ARG A 109 22.91 -13.80 10.87
C ARG A 109 23.61 -12.95 9.82
N ASN A 110 22.97 -11.92 9.28
CA ASN A 110 23.60 -11.07 8.26
C ASN A 110 24.59 -10.06 8.86
N ASN A 111 24.30 -9.52 10.05
CA ASN A 111 25.22 -8.62 10.76
C ASN A 111 26.52 -9.31 11.21
N THR A 112 26.53 -10.64 11.29
CA THR A 112 27.73 -11.43 11.63
C THR A 112 28.49 -11.92 10.38
N LYS A 113 27.82 -12.06 9.23
CA LYS A 113 28.45 -12.43 7.95
C LYS A 113 29.32 -11.32 7.35
N SER A 114 28.97 -10.05 7.56
CA SER A 114 29.78 -8.91 7.08
C SER A 114 31.13 -8.75 7.80
N LYS A 115 31.36 -9.49 8.90
CA LYS A 115 32.63 -9.48 9.65
C LYS A 115 33.65 -10.50 9.12
N LYS A 116 33.28 -11.38 8.20
CA LYS A 116 34.24 -12.24 7.50
C LYS A 116 34.92 -11.40 6.42
N HIS A 117 36.04 -10.79 6.81
CA HIS A 117 37.20 -10.43 5.98
C HIS A 117 36.91 -10.47 4.47
N MET A 118 36.41 -9.35 3.94
CA MET A 118 36.73 -8.94 2.57
C MET A 118 37.76 -7.82 2.72
N LYS A 119 39.02 -8.18 2.98
CA LYS A 119 40.14 -7.24 2.81
C LYS A 119 40.25 -6.94 1.31
N PHE A 120 39.56 -5.90 0.85
CA PHE A 120 40.04 -5.19 -0.34
C PHE A 120 41.33 -4.48 0.08
N GLY A 121 42.43 -4.84 -0.56
CA GLY A 121 43.74 -4.26 -0.30
C GLY A 121 43.67 -2.73 -0.37
N LYS A 122 44.34 -2.07 0.58
CA LYS A 122 44.54 -0.63 0.56
C LYS A 122 45.24 -0.27 -0.75
N VAL A 123 44.55 0.40 -1.66
CA VAL A 123 45.21 1.20 -2.69
C VAL A 123 45.62 2.49 -2.00
N ASN A 124 46.91 2.61 -1.72
CA ASN A 124 47.50 3.87 -1.27
C ASN A 124 47.52 4.82 -2.46
N TYR A 125 46.99 6.03 -2.28
CA TYR A 125 47.27 7.16 -3.17
C TYR A 125 48.73 7.59 -3.00
#